data_AF-G4YUC5-F1
#
_entry.id   AF-G4YUC5-F1
#
_cell.length_a   1.000
_cell.length_b   1.000
_cell.length_c   1.000
_cell.angle_alpha   90.00
_cell.angle_beta   90.00
_cell.angle_gamma   90.00
#
_symmetry.space_group_name_H-M   'P 1'
#
loop_
_entity.id
_entity.type
_entity.pdbx_description
1 polymer ?
#
loop_
_entity_poly.entity_id
_entity_poly.type
_entity_poly.pdbx_seq_one_letter_code
_entity_poly.pdbx_strand_id
1 'polypeptide(L)'
;MVEAAAAEEERQKALPSPGTVSPRPRSSMGRTTKHVLHIQSLYRGYRARIAFRLALYEDALSCGVLGAMPGTIQGRSGWYLDPKRLMAYYFVIPEPDGDWEQKYTLRCSRLVLTPYDMQHEVLSKVPASLQQADDAEEQEEE
;
A
#
# COMPACT_ATOMS: atom_id res chain seq x y z
N MET A 1 -48.75 -45.03 32.69
CA MET A 1 -48.89 -43.59 32.36
C MET A 1 -47.96 -42.74 33.24
N VAL A 2 -46.63 -42.89 33.17
CA VAL A 2 -45.70 -42.08 33.99
C VAL A 2 -44.38 -41.78 33.25
N GLU A 3 -44.37 -41.76 31.91
CA GLU A 3 -43.13 -41.57 31.14
C GLU A 3 -43.13 -40.35 30.22
N ALA A 4 -44.21 -39.55 30.22
CA ALA A 4 -44.29 -38.35 29.37
C ALA A 4 -43.93 -37.05 30.12
N ALA A 5 -43.87 -37.06 31.46
CA ALA A 5 -43.67 -35.83 32.24
C ALA A 5 -42.19 -35.46 32.48
N ALA A 6 -41.26 -36.41 32.36
CA ALA A 6 -39.85 -36.16 32.67
C ALA A 6 -39.06 -35.51 31.51
N ALA A 7 -39.59 -35.54 30.28
CA ALA A 7 -38.89 -35.03 29.10
C ALA A 7 -39.09 -33.52 28.85
N GLU A 8 -40.02 -32.88 29.55
CA GLU A 8 -40.34 -31.46 29.34
C GLU A 8 -39.56 -30.52 30.27
N GLU A 9 -39.10 -31.03 31.43
CA GLU A 9 -38.42 -30.22 32.45
C GLU A 9 -36.93 -29.97 32.11
N GLU A 10 -36.28 -30.85 31.33
CA GLU A 10 -34.88 -30.64 30.91
C GLU A 10 -34.71 -29.64 29.77
N ARG A 11 -35.76 -29.37 28.98
CA ARG A 11 -35.67 -28.43 27.85
C ARG A 11 -35.70 -26.95 28.27
N GLN A 12 -36.03 -26.63 29.51
CA GLN A 12 -36.08 -25.25 30.00
C GLN A 12 -34.74 -24.72 30.55
N LYS A 13 -33.68 -25.52 30.60
CA LYS A 13 -32.37 -25.10 31.16
C LYS A 13 -31.35 -24.54 30.15
N ALA A 14 -31.71 -24.35 28.89
CA ALA A 14 -30.75 -23.97 27.84
C ALA A 14 -31.13 -22.71 27.06
N LEU A 15 -31.74 -21.71 27.69
CA LEU A 15 -31.79 -20.36 27.12
C LEU A 15 -30.56 -19.58 27.60
N PRO A 16 -29.68 -19.10 26.70
CA PRO A 16 -28.58 -18.24 27.09
C PRO A 16 -29.18 -16.98 27.73
N SER A 17 -28.82 -16.74 28.98
CA SER A 17 -29.16 -15.51 29.70
C SER A 17 -28.86 -14.32 28.79
N PRO A 18 -29.75 -13.32 28.68
CA PRO A 18 -29.45 -12.10 27.95
C PRO A 18 -28.16 -11.55 28.54
N GLY A 19 -27.08 -11.60 27.78
CA GLY A 19 -25.80 -11.08 28.21
C GLY A 19 -26.01 -9.61 28.51
N THR A 20 -25.99 -9.25 29.79
CA THR A 20 -25.86 -7.87 30.23
C THR A 20 -24.54 -7.40 29.64
N VAL A 21 -24.62 -6.69 28.51
CA VAL A 21 -23.49 -5.95 27.96
C VAL A 21 -23.18 -4.89 29.00
N SER A 22 -22.31 -5.23 29.96
CA SER A 22 -21.77 -4.27 30.90
C SER A 22 -21.27 -3.10 30.06
N PRO A 23 -21.72 -1.87 30.31
CA PRO A 23 -21.16 -0.70 29.64
C PRO A 23 -19.67 -0.77 29.90
N ARG A 24 -18.89 -1.06 28.85
CA ARG A 24 -17.43 -1.06 28.96
C ARG A 24 -17.11 0.34 29.45
N PRO A 25 -16.50 0.51 30.64
CA PRO A 25 -16.15 1.84 31.10
C PRO A 25 -15.32 2.43 29.97
N ARG A 26 -15.80 3.53 29.39
CA ARG A 26 -14.99 4.35 28.49
C ARG A 26 -13.89 4.88 29.39
N SER A 27 -12.84 4.09 29.60
CA SER A 27 -11.66 4.52 30.33
C SER A 27 -11.26 5.81 29.64
N SER A 28 -11.28 6.92 30.37
CA SER A 28 -10.80 8.20 29.84
C SER A 28 -9.42 7.89 29.28
N MET A 29 -9.32 7.87 27.95
CA MET A 29 -8.18 7.27 27.27
C MET A 29 -6.99 8.12 27.67
N GLY A 30 -6.17 7.58 28.58
CA GLY A 30 -5.11 8.35 29.24
C GLY A 30 -4.24 8.98 28.17
N ARG A 31 -3.66 10.15 28.48
CA ARG A 31 -2.75 10.84 27.53
C ARG A 31 -1.71 9.86 26.97
N THR A 32 -1.21 8.92 27.78
CA THR A 32 -0.28 7.85 27.39
C THR A 32 -0.87 6.87 26.36
N THR A 33 -2.10 6.39 26.54
CA THR A 33 -2.78 5.49 25.60
C THR A 33 -2.93 6.10 24.20
N LYS A 34 -3.15 7.42 24.10
CA LYS A 34 -3.24 8.11 22.79
C LYS A 34 -1.94 8.03 21.99
N HIS A 35 -0.79 8.22 22.64
CA HIS A 35 0.51 8.13 21.98
C HIS A 35 0.82 6.70 21.55
N VAL A 36 0.49 5.72 22.40
CA VAL A 36 0.64 4.29 22.06
C VAL A 36 -0.17 3.93 20.82
N LEU A 37 -1.45 4.33 20.78
CA LEU A 37 -2.31 4.08 19.62
C LEU A 37 -1.80 4.78 18.34
N HIS A 38 -1.23 5.98 18.47
CA HIS A 38 -0.64 6.70 17.35
C HIS A 38 0.59 5.99 16.79
N ILE A 39 1.52 5.54 17.65
CA ILE A 39 2.69 4.76 17.22
C ILE A 39 2.25 3.46 16.55
N GLN A 40 1.28 2.76 17.13
CA GLN A 40 0.74 1.53 16.57
C GLN A 40 0.08 1.75 15.20
N SER A 41 -0.68 2.84 15.02
CA SER A 41 -1.32 3.13 13.74
C SER A 41 -0.29 3.46 12.65
N LEU A 42 0.75 4.24 12.98
CA LEU A 42 1.87 4.52 12.07
C LEU A 42 2.59 3.24 11.64
N TYR A 43 2.91 2.37 12.60
CA TYR A 43 3.59 1.10 12.32
C TYR A 43 2.73 0.16 11.45
N ARG A 44 1.44 0.03 11.78
CA ARG A 44 0.49 -0.78 10.98
C ARG A 44 0.36 -0.23 9.56
N GLY A 45 0.25 1.09 9.40
CA GLY A 45 0.21 1.75 8.10
C GLY A 45 1.49 1.53 7.30
N TYR A 46 2.66 1.59 7.93
CA TYR A 46 3.93 1.27 7.29
C TYR A 46 4.00 -0.17 6.79
N ARG A 47 3.64 -1.15 7.64
CA ARG A 47 3.60 -2.57 7.26
C ARG A 47 2.60 -2.83 6.13
N ALA A 48 1.42 -2.22 6.18
CA ALA A 48 0.41 -2.34 5.14
C ALA A 48 0.92 -1.79 3.79
N ARG A 49 1.60 -0.63 3.79
CA ARG A 49 2.21 -0.07 2.58
C ARG A 49 3.29 -0.97 1.99
N ILE A 50 4.14 -1.58 2.82
CA ILE A 50 5.12 -2.57 2.35
C ILE A 50 4.41 -3.73 1.67
N ALA A 51 3.47 -4.36 2.38
CA ALA A 51 2.78 -5.54 1.88
C ALA A 51 2.04 -5.25 0.56
N PHE A 52 1.34 -4.13 0.49
CA PHE A 52 0.63 -3.69 -0.72
C PHE A 52 1.59 -3.45 -1.89
N ARG A 53 2.71 -2.73 -1.66
CA ARG A 53 3.68 -2.44 -2.71
C ARG A 53 4.40 -3.68 -3.20
N LEU A 54 4.79 -4.57 -2.29
CA LEU A 54 5.39 -5.85 -2.67
C LEU A 54 4.41 -6.69 -3.49
N ALA A 55 3.14 -6.76 -3.09
CA ALA A 55 2.12 -7.48 -3.86
C ALA A 55 1.96 -6.91 -5.28
N LEU A 56 1.92 -5.58 -5.44
CA LEU A 56 1.87 -4.95 -6.76
C LEU A 56 3.11 -5.27 -7.62
N TYR A 57 4.30 -5.25 -7.01
CA TYR A 57 5.53 -5.57 -7.73
C TYR A 57 5.65 -7.06 -8.06
N GLU A 58 5.20 -7.95 -7.17
CA GLU A 58 5.14 -9.39 -7.43
C GLU A 58 4.17 -9.71 -8.57
N ASP A 59 3.00 -9.07 -8.60
CA ASP A 59 2.01 -9.21 -9.67
C ASP A 59 2.58 -8.75 -11.02
N ALA A 60 3.20 -7.56 -11.06
CA ALA A 60 3.88 -7.05 -12.24
C ALA A 60 4.99 -8.01 -12.74
N LEU A 61 5.84 -8.48 -11.81
CA LEU A 61 6.92 -9.42 -12.14
C LEU A 61 6.40 -10.77 -12.64
N SER A 62 5.23 -11.22 -12.17
CA SER A 62 4.58 -12.44 -12.66
C SER A 62 4.16 -12.32 -14.13
N CYS A 63 3.83 -11.10 -14.57
CA CYS A 63 3.55 -10.74 -15.96
C CYS A 63 4.82 -10.42 -16.77
N GLY A 64 6.02 -10.54 -16.18
CA GLY A 64 7.28 -10.23 -16.84
C GLY A 64 7.56 -8.73 -17.00
N VAL A 65 6.82 -7.86 -16.30
CA VAL A 65 6.99 -6.40 -16.37
C VAL A 65 7.48 -5.85 -15.03
N LEU A 66 8.10 -4.66 -15.06
CA LEU A 66 8.41 -3.93 -13.83
C LEU A 66 7.16 -3.21 -13.33
N GLY A 67 7.06 -3.00 -12.03
CA GLY A 67 5.95 -2.25 -11.45
C GLY A 67 6.23 -0.76 -11.35
N ALA A 68 5.23 0.04 -11.71
CA ALA A 68 5.27 1.50 -11.64
C ALA A 68 5.47 1.99 -10.20
N MET A 69 6.34 2.99 -10.06
CA MET A 69 6.65 3.64 -8.79
C MET A 69 5.53 4.62 -8.37
N PRO A 70 5.44 4.98 -7.08
CA PRO A 70 4.44 5.94 -6.62
C PRO A 70 4.49 7.25 -7.42
N GLY A 71 3.33 7.70 -7.90
CA GLY A 71 3.22 8.91 -8.73
C GLY A 71 3.33 8.66 -10.23
N THR A 72 3.58 7.42 -10.66
CA THR A 72 3.65 7.04 -12.08
C THR A 72 2.58 6.00 -12.41
N ILE A 73 2.28 5.84 -13.71
CA ILE A 73 1.19 4.99 -14.19
C ILE A 73 1.79 3.78 -14.91
N GLN A 74 1.33 2.58 -14.55
CA GLN A 74 1.75 1.34 -15.23
C GLN A 74 1.42 1.42 -16.73
N GLY A 75 2.39 1.12 -17.58
CA GLY A 75 2.22 1.15 -19.03
C GLY A 75 2.43 2.51 -19.68
N ARG A 76 2.85 3.53 -18.92
CA ARG A 76 3.18 4.88 -19.41
C ARG A 76 4.64 5.22 -19.16
N SER A 77 5.11 6.30 -19.78
CA SER A 77 6.38 6.94 -19.43
C SER A 77 6.44 7.19 -17.92
N GLY A 78 7.61 6.97 -17.32
CA GLY A 78 7.79 7.13 -15.89
C GLY A 78 8.79 6.17 -15.27
N TRP A 79 8.69 6.06 -13.95
CA TRP A 79 9.64 5.35 -13.10
C TRP A 79 9.11 3.99 -12.69
N TYR A 80 9.96 2.98 -12.84
CA TYR A 80 9.67 1.59 -12.57
C TYR A 80 10.73 1.00 -11.64
N LEU A 81 10.32 0.13 -10.72
CA LEU A 81 11.21 -0.43 -9.69
C LEU A 81 11.43 -1.92 -9.86
N ASP A 82 12.68 -2.35 -9.81
CA ASP A 82 13.05 -3.73 -9.49
C ASP A 82 13.20 -3.87 -7.96
N PRO A 83 12.24 -4.51 -7.26
CA PRO A 83 12.29 -4.65 -5.81
C PRO A 83 13.39 -5.59 -5.32
N LYS A 84 13.88 -6.51 -6.17
CA LYS A 84 14.94 -7.46 -5.79
C LYS A 84 16.31 -6.79 -5.78
N ARG A 85 16.55 -5.91 -6.75
CA ARG A 85 17.83 -5.18 -6.90
C ARG A 85 17.83 -3.80 -6.26
N LEU A 86 16.66 -3.29 -5.86
CA LEU A 86 16.46 -1.90 -5.45
C LEU A 86 16.98 -0.92 -6.51
N MET A 87 16.65 -1.19 -7.76
CA MET A 87 17.03 -0.36 -8.91
C MET A 87 15.78 0.25 -9.51
N ALA A 88 15.80 1.57 -9.69
CA ALA A 88 14.74 2.30 -10.38
C ALA A 88 15.21 2.66 -11.80
N TYR A 89 14.29 2.51 -12.74
CA TYR A 89 14.49 2.73 -14.16
C TYR A 89 13.47 3.75 -14.66
N TYR A 90 13.90 4.72 -15.44
CA TYR A 90 13.00 5.65 -16.11
C TYR A 90 12.88 5.25 -17.57
N PHE A 91 11.63 5.05 -17.99
CA PHE A 91 11.27 4.72 -19.35
C PHE A 91 10.47 5.86 -19.97
N VAL A 92 10.75 6.15 -21.24
CA VAL A 92 10.00 7.08 -22.07
C VAL A 92 9.37 6.28 -23.21
N ILE A 93 8.12 6.62 -23.52
CA ILE A 93 7.34 6.08 -24.64
C ILE A 93 7.06 7.28 -25.56
N PRO A 94 7.88 7.52 -26.59
CA PRO A 94 7.79 8.74 -27.41
C PRO A 94 6.51 8.84 -28.23
N GLU A 95 5.92 7.70 -28.59
CA GLU A 95 4.68 7.61 -29.36
C GLU A 95 3.74 6.59 -28.68
N PRO A 96 2.41 6.71 -28.79
CA PRO A 96 1.46 5.84 -28.09
C PRO A 96 1.67 4.33 -28.34
N ASP A 97 2.18 3.97 -29.53
CA ASP A 97 2.50 2.61 -29.94
C ASP A 97 4.02 2.39 -30.10
N GLY A 98 4.83 3.32 -29.59
CA GLY A 98 6.28 3.30 -29.69
C GLY A 98 6.95 2.28 -28.75
N ASP A 99 8.20 1.97 -29.08
CA ASP A 99 9.02 1.13 -28.21
C ASP A 99 9.42 1.86 -26.93
N TRP A 100 9.60 1.09 -25.86
CA TRP A 100 10.01 1.62 -24.56
C TRP A 100 11.49 1.95 -24.56
N GLU A 101 11.82 3.22 -24.37
CA GLU A 101 13.21 3.67 -24.27
C GLU A 101 13.63 3.88 -22.81
N GLN A 102 14.59 3.08 -22.35
CA GLN A 102 15.19 3.27 -21.02
C GLN A 102 16.18 4.43 -21.06
N LYS A 103 15.85 5.57 -20.43
CA LYS A 103 16.73 6.75 -20.40
C LYS A 103 17.64 6.77 -19.18
N TYR A 104 17.14 6.36 -18.01
CA TYR A 104 17.88 6.49 -16.75
C TYR A 104 17.77 5.27 -15.86
N THR A 105 18.76 5.12 -15.00
CA THR A 105 18.83 4.08 -13.98
C THR A 105 19.49 4.61 -12.74
N LEU A 106 18.92 4.31 -11.59
CA LEU A 106 19.47 4.70 -10.29
C LEU A 106 19.26 3.59 -9.26
N ARG A 107 20.16 3.55 -8.28
CA ARG A 107 20.05 2.66 -7.15
C ARG A 107 19.29 3.34 -6.01
N CYS A 108 18.21 2.71 -5.57
CA CYS A 108 17.49 3.11 -4.37
C CYS A 108 18.16 2.51 -3.13
N SER A 109 18.19 3.25 -2.02
CA SER A 109 18.71 2.73 -0.76
C SER A 109 17.73 1.76 -0.06
N ARG A 110 16.44 1.88 -0.41
CA ARG A 110 15.31 1.16 0.17
C ARG A 110 14.15 1.08 -0.82
N LEU A 111 13.15 0.27 -0.49
CA LEU A 111 11.92 0.17 -1.27
C LEU A 111 11.15 1.50 -1.25
N VAL A 112 10.72 1.97 -2.42
CA VAL A 112 9.94 3.21 -2.55
C VAL A 112 8.46 2.90 -2.38
N LEU A 113 7.89 3.34 -1.26
CA LEU A 113 6.53 2.98 -0.85
C LEU A 113 5.53 4.11 -1.08
N THR A 114 5.99 5.34 -0.88
CA THR A 114 5.18 6.55 -0.87
C THR A 114 5.73 7.58 -1.86
N PRO A 115 4.91 8.59 -2.27
CA PRO A 115 5.41 9.72 -3.04
C PRO A 115 6.55 10.47 -2.34
N TYR A 116 6.55 10.51 -1.01
CA TYR A 116 7.65 11.10 -0.25
C TYR A 116 8.97 10.32 -0.45
N ASP A 117 8.91 8.99 -0.40
CA ASP A 117 10.08 8.15 -0.68
C ASP A 117 10.54 8.33 -2.14
N MET A 118 9.60 8.50 -3.08
CA MET A 118 9.89 8.75 -4.49
C MET A 118 10.70 10.03 -4.66
N GLN A 119 10.27 11.12 -4.00
CA GLN A 119 10.99 12.38 -4.01
C GLN A 119 12.43 12.24 -3.49
N HIS A 120 12.62 11.53 -2.38
CA HIS A 120 13.92 11.42 -1.71
C HIS A 120 14.88 10.40 -2.32
N GLU A 121 14.35 9.29 -2.84
CA GLU A 121 15.18 8.20 -3.38
C GLU A 121 15.44 8.35 -4.87
N VAL A 122 14.54 8.99 -5.60
CA VAL A 122 14.58 9.11 -7.06
C VAL A 122 14.71 10.56 -7.48
N LEU A 123 13.65 11.36 -7.31
CA LEU A 123 13.53 12.66 -7.98
C LEU A 123 14.59 13.67 -7.52
N SER A 124 15.02 13.64 -6.26
CA SER A 124 16.10 14.51 -5.77
C SER A 124 17.49 14.16 -6.30
N LYS A 125 17.67 12.97 -6.86
CA LYS A 125 18.95 12.48 -7.41
C LYS A 125 18.99 12.58 -8.93
N VAL A 126 17.87 12.92 -9.55
CA VAL A 126 17.73 13.04 -11.00
C VAL A 126 18.40 14.34 -11.46
N PRO A 127 19.25 14.32 -12.49
CA PRO A 127 19.79 15.54 -13.09
C PRO A 127 18.66 16.40 -13.67
N ALA A 128 18.77 17.72 -13.55
CA ALA A 128 17.76 18.68 -14.03
C ALA A 128 17.42 18.55 -15.53
N SER A 129 18.30 17.93 -16.33
CA SER A 129 18.08 17.67 -17.75
C SER A 129 16.92 16.72 -18.05
N LEU A 130 16.48 15.91 -17.07
CA LEU A 130 15.31 15.04 -17.22
C LEU A 130 13.99 15.76 -16.97
N GLN A 131 13.97 16.72 -16.05
CA GLN A 131 12.76 17.47 -15.69
C GLN A 131 12.25 18.34 -16.85
N GLN A 132 13.14 18.78 -17.73
CA GLN A 132 12.80 19.62 -18.88
C GLN A 132 12.15 18.85 -20.03
N ALA A 133 12.29 17.52 -20.11
CA ALA A 133 11.67 16.72 -21.16
C ALA A 133 10.15 16.58 -20.94
N ASP A 134 9.74 16.38 -19.68
CA ASP A 134 8.32 16.29 -19.32
C ASP A 134 7.61 17.65 -19.48
N ASP A 135 8.28 18.78 -19.16
CA ASP A 135 7.70 20.14 -19.27
C ASP A 135 7.57 20.65 -20.72
N ALA A 136 8.32 20.08 -21.66
CA ALA A 136 8.28 20.46 -23.08
C ALA A 136 7.13 19.78 -23.83
N GLU A 137 6.79 18.54 -23.45
CA GLU A 137 5.69 17.78 -24.07
C GLU A 137 4.31 18.33 -23.65
N GLU A 138 4.16 18.85 -22.42
CA GLU A 138 2.90 19.49 -21.98
C GLU A 138 2.59 20.83 -22.69
N GLN A 139 3.59 21.49 -23.29
CA GLN A 139 3.41 22.79 -23.98
C GLN A 139 3.05 22.67 -25.46
N GLU A 140 3.15 21.48 -26.08
CA GLU A 140 2.75 21.26 -27.48
C GLU A 140 1.28 20.79 -27.63
N GLU A 141 0.59 20.47 -26.52
CA GLU A 141 -0.82 20.04 -26.51
C GLU A 141 -1.85 21.15 -26.17
N GLU A 142 -1.44 22.43 -26.04
CA GLU A 142 -2.34 23.58 -25.80
C GLU A 142 -2.59 24.47 -27.04
#